data_AF-A0A6V8E2X5-F1
#
_entry.id   AF-A0A6V8E2X5-F1
#
_cell.length_a   1.000
_cell.length_b   1.000
_cell.length_c   1.000
_cell.angle_alpha   90.00
_cell.angle_beta   90.00
_cell.angle_gamma   90.00
#
_symmetry.space_group_name_H-M   'P 1'
#
loop_
_entity.id
_entity.type
_entity.pdbx_description
1 polymer ?
#
loop_
_entity_poly.entity_id
_entity_poly.type
_entity_poly.pdbx_seq_one_letter_code
_entity_poly.pdbx_strand_id
1 'polypeptide(L)'
;MRSHSVKEAGSILGPAVLIILFPALFTQVINLDGIETFWFAIPVVNVLLALRELLMNRIVYTHVAVWLLSSTFYAFAAAYYAARQFKREDIVVSLS
;
A
#
# COMPACT_ATOMS: atom_id res chain seq x y z
N MET A 1 21.64 -8.43 -34.45
CA MET A 1 21.62 -8.33 -32.99
C MET A 1 21.19 -6.91 -32.64
N ARG A 2 19.89 -6.68 -32.36
CA ARG A 2 19.36 -5.34 -32.04
C ARG A 2 19.92 -4.92 -30.69
N SER A 3 20.59 -3.77 -30.66
CA SER A 3 21.15 -3.20 -29.44
C SER A 3 20.00 -2.67 -28.56
N HIS A 4 19.66 -3.40 -27.50
CA HIS A 4 18.92 -2.88 -26.35
C HIS A 4 19.81 -1.84 -25.66
N SER A 5 19.81 -0.63 -26.20
CA SER A 5 20.83 0.39 -25.95
C SER A 5 20.21 1.50 -25.13
N VAL A 6 20.70 1.68 -23.90
CA VAL A 6 20.63 2.81 -22.93
C VAL A 6 19.32 3.63 -22.82
N LYS A 7 18.69 4.02 -23.93
CA LYS A 7 17.37 4.66 -24.02
C LYS A 7 16.25 3.78 -23.45
N GLU A 8 16.22 2.48 -23.77
CA GLU A 8 15.22 1.56 -23.18
C GLU A 8 15.47 1.33 -21.69
N ALA A 9 16.73 1.20 -21.28
CA ALA A 9 17.11 1.11 -19.88
C ALA A 9 16.69 2.38 -19.12
N GLY A 10 16.94 3.58 -19.66
CA GLY A 10 16.48 4.83 -19.05
C GLY A 10 14.96 4.94 -18.91
N SER A 11 14.20 4.45 -19.91
CA SER A 11 12.74 4.47 -19.87
C SER A 11 12.14 3.50 -18.83
N ILE A 12 12.83 2.39 -18.55
CA ILE A 12 12.45 1.43 -17.49
C ILE A 12 12.97 1.87 -16.11
N LEU A 13 14.16 2.48 -16.06
CA LEU A 13 14.80 2.94 -14.83
C LEU A 13 14.07 4.13 -14.21
N GLY A 14 13.49 5.03 -15.02
CA GLY A 14 12.73 6.17 -14.51
C GLY A 14 11.61 5.77 -13.54
N PRO A 15 10.66 4.91 -13.97
CA PRO A 15 9.61 4.37 -13.09
C PRO A 15 10.16 3.59 -11.90
N ALA A 16 11.22 2.80 -12.08
CA ALA A 16 11.82 2.03 -10.99
C ALA A 16 12.42 2.93 -9.90
N VAL A 17 13.13 3.99 -10.29
CA VAL A 17 13.69 4.98 -9.38
C VAL A 17 12.58 5.72 -8.63
N LEU A 18 11.49 6.08 -9.32
CA LEU A 18 10.33 6.70 -8.65
C LEU A 18 9.72 5.77 -7.61
N ILE A 19 9.54 4.48 -7.90
CA ILE A 19 9.00 3.51 -6.92
C ILE A 19 9.90 3.38 -5.68
N ILE A 20 11.22 3.47 -5.85
CA ILE A 20 12.19 3.39 -4.73
C ILE A 20 12.23 4.69 -3.93
N LEU A 21 12.23 5.84 -4.60
CA LEU A 21 12.34 7.14 -3.96
C LEU A 21 11.02 7.60 -3.34
N PHE A 22 9.88 7.23 -3.93
CA PHE A 22 8.57 7.70 -3.49
C PHE A 22 8.27 7.36 -2.03
N PRO A 23 8.51 6.13 -1.52
CA PRO A 23 8.39 5.83 -0.10
C PRO A 23 9.27 6.75 0.76
N ALA A 24 10.55 6.90 0.39
CA ALA A 24 11.48 7.73 1.14
C ALA A 24 11.05 9.21 1.20
N LEU A 25 10.66 9.79 0.06
CA LEU A 25 10.20 11.19 -0.04
C LEU A 25 8.85 11.40 0.66
N PHE A 26 7.90 10.48 0.46
CA PHE A 26 6.60 10.53 1.12
C PHE A 26 6.78 10.58 2.63
N THR A 27 7.69 9.75 3.13
CA THR A 27 7.94 9.71 4.55
C THR A 27 8.56 11.02 5.09
N GLN A 28 9.37 11.76 4.31
CA GLN A 28 9.89 13.07 4.75
C GLN A 28 8.80 14.11 5.02
N VAL A 29 7.69 14.08 4.26
CA VAL A 29 6.55 15.00 4.45
C VAL A 29 5.88 14.81 5.82
N ILE A 30 5.93 13.60 6.35
CA ILE A 30 5.27 13.22 7.61
C ILE A 30 6.16 13.43 8.85
N ASN A 31 7.40 13.91 8.68
CA ASN A 31 8.39 14.14 9.75
C ASN A 31 8.53 12.93 10.71
N LEU A 32 9.28 11.91 10.27
CA LEU A 32 9.22 10.54 10.81
C LEU A 32 10.08 10.26 12.03
N ASP A 33 10.76 11.28 12.58
CA ASP A 33 11.55 11.10 13.79
C ASP A 33 10.58 10.94 14.97
N GLY A 34 10.15 9.70 15.18
CA GLY A 34 9.12 9.33 16.17
C GLY A 34 7.73 9.10 15.59
N ILE A 35 7.61 8.35 14.47
CA ILE A 35 6.28 7.97 13.93
C ILE A 35 5.42 7.34 15.03
N GLU A 36 4.24 7.91 15.23
CA GLU A 36 3.20 7.26 16.01
C GLU A 36 2.65 6.05 15.26
N THR A 37 2.43 4.96 15.99
CA THR A 37 1.93 3.68 15.47
C THR A 37 0.62 3.83 14.69
N PHE A 38 -0.15 4.90 14.93
CA PHE A 38 -1.36 5.25 14.19
C PHE A 38 -1.17 5.31 12.67
N TRP A 39 -0.06 5.82 12.16
CA TRP A 39 0.15 5.97 10.71
C TRP A 39 0.23 4.62 9.97
N PHE A 40 0.62 3.56 10.67
CA PHE A 40 0.63 2.19 10.13
C PHE A 40 -0.76 1.57 10.03
N ALA A 41 -1.77 2.20 10.63
CA ALA A 41 -3.16 1.78 10.45
C ALA A 41 -3.77 2.37 9.18
N ILE A 42 -3.26 3.46 8.60
CA ILE A 42 -3.92 4.10 7.45
C ILE A 42 -3.68 3.27 6.17
N PRO A 43 -4.73 2.88 5.41
CA PRO A 43 -4.58 2.19 4.14
C PRO A 43 -3.68 2.97 3.16
N VAL A 44 -2.96 2.27 2.29
CA VAL A 44 -1.97 2.83 1.33
C VAL A 44 -0.72 3.38 2.02
N VAL A 45 -0.88 4.23 3.04
CA VAL A 45 0.23 4.76 3.86
C VAL A 45 0.98 3.62 4.52
N ASN A 46 0.27 2.64 5.08
CA ASN A 46 0.85 1.50 5.76
C ASN A 46 1.80 0.67 4.86
N VAL A 47 1.50 0.50 3.58
CA VAL A 47 2.37 -0.16 2.58
C VAL A 47 3.61 0.70 2.29
N LEU A 48 3.45 2.01 2.14
CA LEU A 48 4.57 2.92 1.90
C LEU A 48 5.55 2.96 3.08
N LEU A 49 5.02 2.98 4.31
CA LEU A 49 5.84 2.95 5.52
C LEU A 49 6.56 1.60 5.69
N ALA A 50 5.87 0.48 5.43
CA ALA A 50 6.48 -0.85 5.45
C ALA A 50 7.60 -0.97 4.39
N LEU A 51 7.38 -0.47 3.18
CA LEU A 51 8.40 -0.45 2.13
C LEU A 51 9.61 0.40 2.53
N ARG A 52 9.40 1.57 3.14
CA ARG A 52 10.49 2.41 3.68
C ARG A 52 11.29 1.69 4.77
N GLU A 53 10.62 0.99 5.68
CA GLU A 53 11.28 0.19 6.72
C GLU A 53 12.15 -0.94 6.14
N LEU A 54 11.62 -1.65 5.14
CA LEU A 54 12.36 -2.67 4.40
C LEU A 54 13.58 -2.09 3.68
N LEU A 55 13.43 -0.93 3.01
CA LEU A 55 14.55 -0.25 2.33
C LEU A 55 15.63 0.23 3.32
N MET A 56 15.26 0.59 4.54
CA MET A 56 16.19 0.95 5.61
C MET A 56 16.74 -0.28 6.37
N ASN A 57 16.38 -1.49 5.95
CA ASN A 57 16.75 -2.75 6.62
C ASN A 57 16.42 -2.74 8.12
N ARG A 58 15.27 -2.15 8.48
CA ARG A 58 14.78 -2.03 9.86
C ARG A 58 13.41 -2.66 9.95
N ILE A 59 13.22 -3.61 10.86
CA ILE A 59 11.91 -4.23 11.11
C ILE A 59 11.48 -3.90 12.53
N VAL A 60 10.37 -3.20 12.68
CA VAL A 60 9.77 -2.89 13.98
C VAL A 60 8.50 -3.72 14.15
N TYR A 61 8.52 -4.71 15.04
CA TYR A 61 7.42 -5.66 15.22
C TYR A 61 6.07 -5.00 15.56
N THR A 62 6.09 -3.90 16.33
CA THR A 62 4.88 -3.12 16.65
C THR A 62 4.20 -2.61 15.38
N HIS A 63 4.98 -2.10 14.42
CA HIS A 63 4.47 -1.58 13.17
C HIS A 63 3.92 -2.69 12.28
N VAL A 64 4.62 -3.83 12.22
CA VAL A 64 4.15 -5.03 11.51
C VAL A 64 2.82 -5.53 12.07
N ALA A 65 2.67 -5.58 13.39
CA ALA A 65 1.44 -6.02 14.04
C ALA A 65 0.25 -5.09 13.70
N VAL A 66 0.45 -3.77 13.81
CA VAL A 66 -0.62 -2.81 13.47
C VAL A 66 -0.94 -2.81 11.98
N TRP A 67 0.07 -2.97 11.12
CA TRP A 67 -0.14 -3.12 9.69
C TRP A 67 -0.99 -4.34 9.36
N LEU A 68 -0.67 -5.50 9.94
CA LEU A 68 -1.42 -6.74 9.72
C LEU A 68 -2.86 -6.62 10.23
N LEU A 69 -3.05 -6.19 11.48
CA LEU A 69 -4.37 -6.08 12.10
C LEU A 69 -5.28 -5.09 11.36
N SER A 70 -4.76 -3.92 11.01
CA SER A 70 -5.53 -2.91 10.27
C SER A 70 -5.88 -3.40 8.86
N SER A 71 -4.93 -3.99 8.12
CA SER A 71 -5.17 -4.51 6.78
C SER A 71 -6.20 -5.64 6.76
N THR A 72 -6.13 -6.57 7.71
CA THR A 72 -7.13 -7.63 7.86
C THR A 72 -8.51 -7.05 8.19
N PHE A 73 -8.58 -6.07 9.08
CA PHE A 73 -9.83 -5.40 9.42
C PHE A 73 -10.47 -4.72 8.19
N TYR A 74 -9.69 -3.99 7.41
CA TYR A 74 -10.20 -3.35 6.18
C TYR A 74 -10.65 -4.35 5.13
N ALA A 75 -9.88 -5.43 4.92
CA ALA A 75 -10.26 -6.48 4.00
C ALA A 75 -11.60 -7.13 4.40
N PHE A 76 -11.77 -7.41 5.70
CA PHE A 76 -13.02 -7.97 6.22
C PHE A 76 -14.19 -6.99 6.08
N ALA A 77 -13.99 -5.71 6.41
CA ALA A 77 -15.01 -4.68 6.27
C ALA A 77 -15.45 -4.50 4.81
N ALA A 78 -14.50 -4.47 3.87
CA ALA A 78 -14.77 -4.38 2.44
C ALA A 78 -15.52 -5.61 1.92
N ALA A 79 -15.06 -6.81 2.29
CA ALA A 79 -15.73 -8.07 1.91
C ALA A 79 -17.16 -8.14 2.48
N TYR A 80 -17.36 -7.73 3.72
CA TYR A 80 -18.67 -7.68 4.36
C TYR A 80 -19.61 -6.68 3.68
N TYR A 81 -19.10 -5.49 3.35
CA TYR A 81 -19.86 -4.47 2.65
C TYR A 81 -20.26 -4.95 1.24
N ALA A 82 -19.30 -5.52 0.49
CA ALA A 82 -19.55 -6.10 -0.82
C ALA A 82 -20.60 -7.23 -0.75
N ALA A 83 -20.47 -8.16 0.20
CA ALA A 83 -21.43 -9.26 0.38
C ALA A 83 -22.85 -8.75 0.68
N ARG A 84 -23.00 -7.66 1.44
CA ARG A 84 -24.30 -7.01 1.67
C ARG A 84 -24.84 -6.30 0.43
N GLN A 85 -23.97 -5.68 -0.36
CA GLN A 85 -24.36 -5.00 -1.60
C GLN A 85 -24.91 -5.99 -2.62
N PHE A 86 -24.22 -7.11 -2.85
CA PHE A 86 -24.70 -8.16 -3.76
C PHE A 86 -26.03 -8.79 -3.31
N LYS A 87 -26.22 -9.00 -1.99
CA LYS A 87 -27.50 -9.49 -1.46
C LYS A 87 -28.68 -8.54 -1.70
N ARG A 88 -28.45 -7.23 -1.93
CA ARG A 88 -29.53 -6.27 -2.22
C ARG A 88 -29.89 -6.24 -3.70
N GLU A 89 -28.94 -6.48 -4.59
CA GLU A 89 -29.19 -6.50 -6.03
C GLU A 89 -30.06 -7.70 -6.44
N ASP A 90 -29.85 -8.87 -5.82
CA ASP A 90 -30.65 -10.09 -6.05
C ASP A 90 -32.15 -9.88 -5.76
N ILE A 91 -32.45 -9.09 -4.71
CA ILE A 91 -33.82 -8.78 -4.29
C ILE A 91 -34.51 -7.86 -5.32
N VAL A 92 -33.78 -6.86 -5.85
CA VAL A 92 -34.33 -5.90 -6.81
C VAL A 92 -34.61 -6.55 -8.17
N VAL A 93 -33.77 -7.49 -8.61
CA VAL A 93 -33.97 -8.23 -9.87
C VAL A 93 -35.13 -9.22 -9.78
N SER A 94 -35.37 -9.83 -8.62
CA SER A 94 -36.46 -10.81 -8.44
C SER A 94 -37.88 -10.21 -8.41
N LEU A 95 -37.99 -8.87 -8.32
CA LEU A 95 -39.25 -8.13 -8.21
C LEU A 95 -39.68 -7.43 -9.53
N SER A 96 -38.88 -7.54 -10.60
CA SER A 96 -39.19 -7.05 -11.96
C SER A 96 -39.55 -8.20 -12.90
#